data_AF-A0A0G0LZ94-F1
#
_entry.id   AF-A0A0G0LZ94-F1
#
_cell.length_a   1.000
_cell.length_b   1.000
_cell.length_c   1.000
_cell.angle_alpha   90.00
_cell.angle_beta   90.00
_cell.angle_gamma   90.00
#
_symmetry.space_group_name_H-M   'P 1'
#
loop_
_entity.id
_entity.type
_entity.pdbx_description
1 polymer ?
#
loop_
_entity_poly.entity_id
_entity_poly.type
_entity_poly.pdbx_seq_one_letter_code
_entity_poly.pdbx_strand_id
1 'polypeptide(L)'
;MEIEISSHFLRRVKKLTPSEQRNLSEKIEVFRKDPYDSQLKTHALRGRLRGLFAFSLNYSKRVIFTYIGKNKALLLDLGSHEEVYV
;
A
#
# COMPACT_ATOMS: atom_id res chain seq x y z
N MET A 1 13.78 0.46 -1.68
CA MET A 1 12.62 0.10 -2.53
C MET A 1 12.25 1.29 -3.42
N GLU A 2 12.39 1.13 -4.73
CA GLU A 2 11.82 2.03 -5.73
C GLU A 2 10.30 1.82 -5.84
N ILE A 3 9.58 2.90 -6.14
CA ILE A 3 8.11 2.88 -6.18
C ILE A 3 7.61 3.49 -7.47
N GLU A 4 6.80 2.72 -8.19
CA GLU A 4 5.90 3.23 -9.21
C GLU A 4 4.47 3.32 -8.67
N ILE A 5 3.68 4.22 -9.25
CA ILE A 5 2.33 4.51 -8.77
C ILE A 5 1.36 4.41 -9.94
N SER A 6 0.30 3.63 -9.79
CA SER A 6 -0.75 3.55 -10.79
C SER A 6 -1.59 4.83 -10.81
N SER A 7 -2.16 5.16 -11.98
CA SER A 7 -3.14 6.25 -12.09
C SER A 7 -4.35 6.02 -11.17
N HIS A 8 -4.75 4.77 -10.95
CA HIS A 8 -5.81 4.39 -10.03
C HIS A 8 -5.47 4.81 -8.59
N PHE A 9 -4.27 4.44 -8.12
CA PHE A 9 -3.79 4.79 -6.79
C PHE A 9 -3.81 6.30 -6.56
N LEU A 10 -3.30 7.08 -7.52
CA LEU A 10 -3.30 8.55 -7.44
C LEU A 10 -4.71 9.13 -7.29
N ARG A 11 -5.72 8.58 -7.99
CA ARG A 11 -7.11 9.02 -7.81
C ARG A 11 -7.65 8.71 -6.43
N ARG A 12 -7.24 7.59 -5.81
CA ARG A 12 -7.66 7.21 -4.45
C ARG A 12 -6.98 8.08 -3.40
N VAL A 13 -5.71 8.41 -3.59
CA VAL A 13 -4.97 9.34 -2.70
C VAL A 13 -5.64 10.71 -2.64
N LYS A 14 -6.16 11.23 -3.76
CA LYS A 14 -6.89 12.51 -3.79
C LYS A 14 -8.16 12.53 -2.91
N LYS A 15 -8.70 11.35 -2.56
CA LYS A 15 -9.87 11.22 -1.69
C LYS A 15 -9.51 11.09 -0.21
N LEU A 16 -8.22 11.01 0.13
CA LEU A 16 -7.76 10.97 1.51
C LEU A 16 -7.90 12.33 2.18
N THR A 17 -8.20 12.31 3.47
CA THR A 17 -8.12 13.52 4.30
C THR A 17 -6.67 14.03 4.36
N PRO A 18 -6.43 15.31 4.69
CA PRO A 18 -5.07 15.83 4.83
C PRO A 18 -4.20 15.05 5.82
N SER A 19 -4.79 14.56 6.91
CA SER A 19 -4.07 13.75 7.90
C SER A 19 -3.68 12.38 7.34
N GLU A 20 -4.54 11.77 6.54
CA GLU A 20 -4.23 10.48 5.90
C GLU A 20 -3.19 10.62 4.80
N GLN A 21 -3.17 11.73 4.07
CA GLN A 21 -2.13 12.00 3.08
C GLN A 21 -0.75 12.15 3.75
N ARG A 22 -0.67 12.85 4.89
CA ARG A 22 0.57 12.94 5.68
C ARG A 22 1.05 11.58 6.15
N ASN A 23 0.17 10.80 6.79
CA ASN A 23 0.49 9.46 7.24
C ASN A 23 0.87 8.53 6.07
N LEU A 24 0.24 8.68 4.90
CA LEU A 24 0.62 7.92 3.70
C LEU A 24 2.05 8.26 3.27
N SER A 25 2.43 9.54 3.28
CA SER A 25 3.79 9.96 2.98
C SER A 25 4.80 9.33 3.95
N GLU A 26 4.51 9.35 5.25
CA GLU A 26 5.36 8.73 6.28
C GLU A 26 5.50 7.22 6.08
N LYS A 27 4.39 6.52 5.81
CA LYS A 27 4.40 5.07 5.55
C LYS A 27 5.14 4.72 4.27
N ILE A 28 5.06 5.55 3.23
CA ILE A 28 5.84 5.38 2.00
C ILE A 28 7.35 5.50 2.29
N GLU A 29 7.77 6.46 3.14
CA GLU A 29 9.18 6.58 3.52
C GLU A 29 9.70 5.36 4.30
N VAL A 30 8.88 4.81 5.20
CA VAL A 30 9.21 3.54 5.88
C VAL A 30 9.31 2.40 4.87
N PHE A 31 8.32 2.27 3.97
CA PHE A 31 8.29 1.23 2.94
C PHE A 31 9.49 1.30 1.98
N ARG A 32 9.97 2.51 1.67
CA ARG A 32 11.17 2.71 0.85
C ARG A 32 12.42 2.10 1.49
N LYS A 33 12.52 2.12 2.82
CA LYS A 33 13.64 1.58 3.59
C LYS A 33 13.50 0.08 3.80
N ASP A 34 12.37 -0.35 4.33
CA ASP A 34 12.05 -1.75 4.56
C ASP A 34 10.55 -2.00 4.33
N PRO A 35 10.16 -2.70 3.26
CA PRO A 35 8.76 -3.00 2.97
C PRO A 35 8.12 -3.93 4.01
N TYR A 36 8.90 -4.61 4.85
CA TYR A 36 8.43 -5.51 5.91
C TYR A 36 8.64 -4.94 7.32
N ASP A 37 8.91 -3.64 7.44
CA ASP A 37 8.94 -2.98 8.74
C ASP A 37 7.65 -3.28 9.52
N SER A 38 7.79 -3.64 10.80
CA SER A 38 6.67 -4.02 11.67
C SER A 38 5.54 -2.98 11.72
N GLN A 39 5.86 -1.70 11.51
CA GLN A 39 4.90 -0.59 11.47
C GLN A 39 3.98 -0.62 10.24
N LEU A 40 4.39 -1.30 9.18
CA LEU A 40 3.64 -1.46 7.94
C LEU A 40 2.69 -2.64 8.00
N LYS A 41 2.97 -3.66 8.84
CA LYS A 41 2.18 -4.90 8.91
C LYS A 41 1.96 -5.53 7.53
N THR A 42 3.00 -5.50 6.70
CA THR A 42 2.97 -5.99 5.33
C THR A 42 2.73 -7.49 5.29
N HIS A 43 1.84 -7.94 4.42
CA HIS A 43 1.56 -9.35 4.23
C HIS A 43 1.07 -9.63 2.79
N ALA A 44 1.28 -10.87 2.35
CA ALA A 44 0.76 -11.33 1.06
C ALA A 44 -0.77 -11.54 1.15
N LEU A 45 -1.48 -11.09 0.11
CA LEU A 45 -2.89 -11.34 -0.06
C LEU A 45 -3.13 -12.76 -0.61
N ARG A 46 -4.34 -13.28 -0.37
CA ARG A 46 -4.72 -14.66 -0.70
C ARG A 46 -5.90 -14.67 -1.68
N GLY A 47 -6.31 -15.86 -2.11
CA GLY A 47 -7.47 -16.03 -3.00
C GLY A 47 -7.27 -15.36 -4.36
N ARG A 48 -8.26 -14.57 -4.78
CA ARG A 48 -8.28 -13.85 -6.07
C ARG A 48 -7.19 -12.76 -6.18
N LEU A 49 -6.65 -12.32 -5.05
CA LEU A 49 -5.59 -11.31 -4.97
C LEU A 49 -4.21 -11.93 -4.73
N ARG A 50 -4.05 -13.24 -4.97
CA ARG A 50 -2.74 -13.92 -4.85
C ARG A 50 -1.71 -13.23 -5.76
N GLY A 51 -0.52 -13.02 -5.20
CA GLY A 51 0.57 -12.29 -5.88
C GLY A 51 0.56 -10.79 -5.62
N LEU A 52 -0.47 -10.28 -4.95
CA LEU A 52 -0.50 -8.93 -4.39
C LEU A 52 -0.14 -8.95 -2.90
N PHE A 53 0.25 -7.79 -2.42
CA PHE A 53 0.62 -7.54 -1.04
C PHE A 53 -0.14 -6.32 -0.54
N ALA A 54 -0.34 -6.25 0.77
CA ALA A 54 -0.93 -5.11 1.42
C ALA A 54 -0.11 -4.65 2.61
N PHE A 55 -0.02 -3.34 2.80
CA PHE A 55 0.47 -2.75 4.04
C PHE A 55 -0.52 -1.75 4.63
N SER A 56 -0.43 -1.56 5.94
CA SER A 56 -1.29 -0.71 6.75
C SER A 56 -0.96 0.77 6.55
N LEU A 57 -1.94 1.53 6.07
CA LEU A 57 -1.92 2.99 6.19
C LEU A 57 -2.36 3.38 7.60
N ASN A 58 -3.54 2.92 8.01
CA ASN A 58 -4.11 3.11 9.35
C ASN A 58 -4.94 1.87 9.73
N TYR A 59 -5.73 1.94 10.81
CA TYR A 59 -6.53 0.79 11.25
C TYR A 59 -7.45 0.26 10.14
N SER A 60 -8.12 1.15 9.41
CA SER A 60 -9.16 0.80 8.45
C SER A 60 -8.71 0.77 6.99
N LYS A 61 -7.56 1.33 6.62
CA LYS A 61 -7.09 1.44 5.22
C LYS A 61 -5.79 0.68 4.97
N ARG A 62 -5.69 0.08 3.78
CA ARG A 62 -4.53 -0.66 3.28
C ARG A 62 -4.10 -0.11 1.92
N VAL A 63 -2.79 -0.08 1.70
CA VAL A 63 -2.19 0.12 0.38
C VAL A 63 -1.92 -1.25 -0.22
N ILE A 64 -2.44 -1.49 -1.42
CA ILE A 64 -2.21 -2.71 -2.20
C ILE A 64 -1.08 -2.44 -3.19
N PHE A 65 -0.14 -3.37 -3.26
CA PHE A 65 0.98 -3.28 -4.19
C PHE A 65 1.41 -4.65 -4.71
N THR A 66 2.27 -4.65 -5.71
CA THR A 66 2.98 -5.84 -6.17
C THR A 66 4.45 -5.52 -6.42
N TYR A 67 5.30 -6.53 -6.34
CA TYR A 67 6.70 -6.41 -6.71
C TYR A 67 6.84 -6.54 -8.24
N ILE A 68 7.47 -5.55 -8.86
CA ILE A 68 7.77 -5.54 -10.31
C ILE A 68 9.27 -5.69 -10.58
N GLY A 69 10.04 -6.03 -9.55
CA GLY A 69 11.48 -6.26 -9.60
C GLY A 69 12.03 -6.51 -8.19
N LYS A 70 13.33 -6.80 -8.10
CA LYS A 70 13.99 -7.16 -6.82
C LYS A 70 13.91 -6.05 -5.76
N ASN A 71 13.95 -4.79 -6.17
CA ASN A 71 13.88 -3.63 -5.28
C ASN A 71 12.90 -2.59 -5.82
N LYS A 72 11.83 -3.04 -6.48
CA LYS A 72 10.84 -2.17 -7.11
C LYS A 72 9.42 -2.67 -6.90
N ALA A 73 8.53 -1.78 -6.49
CA ALA A 73 7.13 -2.07 -6.25
C ALA A 73 6.21 -1.11 -7.02
N LEU A 74 5.06 -1.61 -7.46
CA LEU A 74 3.99 -0.81 -8.04
C LEU A 74 2.84 -0.70 -7.03
N LEU A 75 2.51 0.52 -6.59
CA LEU A 75 1.32 0.79 -5.78
C LEU A 75 0.10 0.81 -6.68
N LEU A 76 -0.81 -0.14 -6.44
CA LEU A 76 -1.96 -0.42 -7.30
C LEU A 76 -3.20 0.29 -6.80
N ASP A 77 -3.48 0.20 -5.51
CA ASP A 77 -4.73 0.66 -4.91
C ASP A 77 -4.56 1.08 -3.44
N LEU A 78 -5.53 1.84 -2.96
CA LEU A 78 -5.70 2.24 -1.57
C LEU A 78 -7.19 2.04 -1.20
N GLY A 79 -7.44 1.08 -0.33
CA GLY A 79 -8.79 0.57 -0.02
C GLY A 79 -9.02 0.34 1.46
N SER A 80 -10.28 0.15 1.83
CA SER A 80 -10.61 -0.26 3.21
C SER A 80 -10.15 -1.70 3.47
N HIS A 81 -9.98 -2.07 4.74
CA HIS A 81 -9.68 -3.45 5.13
C HIS A 81 -10.75 -4.40 4.57
N GLU A 82 -12.02 -4.00 4.59
CA GLU A 82 -13.13 -4.80 4.06
C GLU A 82 -13.02 -5.04 2.55
N GLU A 83 -12.61 -4.04 1.75
CA GLU A 83 -12.42 -4.18 0.29
C GLU A 83 -11.28 -5.16 -0.08
N VAL A 84 -10.32 -5.38 0.83
CA VAL A 84 -9.11 -6.19 0.58
C VAL A 84 -9.26 -7.66 1.02
N TYR A 85 -10.21 -7.98 1.90
CA TYR A 85 -10.38 -9.32 2.48
C TYR A 85 -11.75 -9.96 2.18
N VAL A 86 -12.43 -9.58 1.09
CA VAL A 86 -13.61 -10.32 0.59
C VAL A 86 -13.20 -11.56 -0.19
#